data_AF-A0A0Q9WYI0-F1
#
_entry.id   AF-A0A0Q9WYI0-F1
#
_cell.length_a   1.000
_cell.length_b   1.000
_cell.length_c   1.000
_cell.angle_alpha   90.00
_cell.angle_beta   90.00
_cell.angle_gamma   90.00
#
_symmetry.space_group_name_H-M   'P 1'
#
loop_
_entity.id
_entity.type
_entity.pdbx_description
1 polymer ?
#
loop_
_entity_poly.entity_id
_entity_poly.type
_entity_poly.pdbx_seq_one_letter_code
_entity_poly.pdbx_strand_id
1 'polypeptide(L)'
;MSDPDTQPDPEPLVCSPQEQQHQQLLRQHNELKLEQSSLKRQLNTTRLHICTLSIENEFLEQQIEKQALENQRNECFNRNIKQELINSSNLAINAQTRLTFPHKLLVQIFAPFAEDQSLMEHCVHIDEEMAKAMHTLRMQAYQAQELKLRDIISKKQADLRSKLVAKYETKLDKCEQSRKWKSSLIRQRCFDLFQHFMHEHCTDHESTSAYLAELKAVYEQATHHF
;
A
#
# COMPACT_ATOMS: atom_id res chain seq x y z
N MET A 1 -138.76 19.11 -33.08
CA MET A 1 -137.76 18.53 -34.00
C MET A 1 -136.41 18.79 -33.34
N SER A 2 -135.99 17.86 -32.50
CA SER A 2 -134.72 17.90 -31.77
C SER A 2 -134.09 16.54 -31.94
N ASP A 3 -132.99 16.47 -32.71
CA ASP A 3 -132.25 15.25 -32.98
C ASP A 3 -131.58 14.72 -31.70
N PRO A 4 -131.74 13.41 -31.40
CA PRO A 4 -130.97 12.71 -30.38
C PRO A 4 -130.00 11.74 -31.06
N ASP A 5 -128.72 12.06 -31.16
CA ASP A 5 -127.70 11.04 -31.43
C ASP A 5 -126.34 11.48 -30.90
N THR A 6 -126.13 11.21 -29.62
CA THR A 6 -124.78 11.13 -29.02
C THR A 6 -124.59 9.70 -28.56
N GLN A 7 -123.91 8.87 -29.36
CA GLN A 7 -123.33 7.62 -28.90
C GLN A 7 -121.87 7.85 -28.41
N PRO A 8 -121.46 7.19 -27.32
CA PRO A 8 -120.18 7.43 -26.66
C PRO A 8 -119.02 6.73 -27.39
N ASP A 9 -117.82 7.29 -27.20
CA ASP A 9 -116.51 6.75 -27.62
C ASP A 9 -116.37 5.25 -27.29
N PRO A 10 -115.86 4.41 -28.22
CA PRO A 10 -115.60 3.01 -27.91
C PRO A 10 -114.39 2.89 -26.97
N GLU A 11 -114.62 2.23 -25.84
CA GLU A 11 -113.63 1.78 -24.86
C GLU A 11 -112.47 1.01 -25.53
N PRO A 12 -111.25 1.07 -24.95
CA PRO A 12 -110.08 0.41 -25.53
C PRO A 12 -110.26 -1.11 -25.54
N LEU A 13 -110.07 -1.71 -26.71
CA LEU A 13 -110.10 -3.17 -26.93
C LEU A 13 -109.16 -3.89 -25.94
N VAL A 14 -109.75 -4.63 -25.00
CA VAL A 14 -109.03 -5.51 -24.08
C VAL A 14 -108.56 -6.74 -24.87
N CYS A 15 -107.25 -6.86 -25.11
CA CYS A 15 -106.63 -8.01 -25.78
C CYS A 15 -107.00 -9.33 -25.10
N SER A 16 -107.16 -10.40 -25.89
CA SER A 16 -107.44 -11.73 -25.36
C SER A 16 -106.26 -12.29 -24.53
N PRO A 17 -106.50 -13.19 -23.55
CA PRO A 17 -105.44 -13.76 -22.71
C PRO A 17 -104.32 -14.44 -23.49
N GLN A 18 -104.64 -15.06 -24.64
CA GLN A 18 -103.67 -15.70 -25.52
C GLN A 18 -102.79 -14.69 -26.28
N GLU A 19 -103.34 -13.54 -26.69
CA GLU A 19 -102.58 -12.47 -27.33
C GLU A 19 -101.64 -11.76 -26.34
N GLN A 20 -102.08 -11.57 -25.09
CA GLN A 20 -101.23 -11.05 -24.01
C GLN A 20 -100.07 -11.98 -23.70
N GLN A 21 -100.32 -13.30 -23.63
CA GLN A 21 -99.29 -14.31 -23.41
C GLN A 21 -98.28 -14.38 -24.58
N HIS A 22 -98.76 -14.25 -25.82
CA HIS A 22 -97.90 -14.21 -27.00
C HIS A 22 -97.03 -12.95 -27.04
N GLN A 23 -97.58 -11.77 -26.70
CA GLN A 23 -96.80 -10.54 -26.58
C GLN A 23 -95.74 -10.61 -25.47
N GLN A 24 -96.04 -11.28 -24.36
CA GLN A 24 -95.10 -11.49 -23.25
C GLN A 24 -93.93 -12.40 -23.67
N LEU A 25 -94.21 -13.49 -24.40
CA LEU A 25 -93.19 -14.37 -24.97
C LEU A 25 -92.31 -13.64 -26.00
N LEU A 26 -92.88 -12.79 -26.85
CA LEU A 26 -92.13 -11.98 -27.81
C LEU A 26 -91.20 -10.97 -27.11
N ARG A 27 -91.65 -10.34 -26.02
CA ARG A 27 -90.79 -9.46 -25.21
C ARG A 27 -89.62 -10.23 -24.59
N GLN A 28 -89.90 -11.37 -23.95
CA GLN A 28 -88.86 -12.23 -23.38
C GLN A 28 -87.85 -12.72 -24.44
N HIS A 29 -88.33 -13.12 -25.62
CA HIS A 29 -87.45 -13.52 -26.71
C HIS A 29 -86.55 -12.36 -27.18
N ASN A 30 -87.08 -11.14 -27.27
CA ASN A 30 -86.29 -9.97 -27.64
C ASN A 30 -85.27 -9.60 -26.56
N GLU A 31 -85.63 -9.70 -25.28
CA GLU A 31 -84.72 -9.50 -24.14
C GLU A 31 -83.57 -10.51 -24.17
N LEU A 32 -83.87 -11.80 -24.33
CA LEU A 32 -82.87 -12.87 -24.44
C LEU A 32 -81.95 -12.67 -25.66
N LYS A 33 -82.48 -12.21 -26.79
CA LYS A 33 -81.68 -11.91 -27.99
C LYS A 33 -80.74 -10.73 -27.78
N LEU A 34 -81.20 -9.69 -27.08
CA LEU A 34 -80.38 -8.55 -26.66
C LEU A 34 -79.26 -9.01 -25.72
N GLU A 35 -79.59 -9.81 -24.71
CA GLU A 35 -78.65 -10.38 -23.76
C GLU A 35 -77.60 -11.26 -24.45
N GLN A 36 -78.02 -12.15 -25.35
CA GLN A 36 -77.12 -12.96 -26.17
C GLN A 36 -76.17 -12.09 -26.99
N SER A 37 -76.66 -11.00 -27.59
CA SER A 37 -75.83 -10.07 -28.35
C SER A 37 -74.82 -9.31 -27.47
N SER A 38 -75.20 -9.02 -26.23
CA SER A 38 -74.37 -8.36 -25.22
C SER A 38 -73.27 -9.30 -24.73
N LEU A 39 -73.62 -10.52 -24.33
CA LEU A 39 -72.69 -11.57 -23.92
C LEU A 39 -71.71 -11.92 -25.05
N LYS A 40 -72.17 -11.99 -26.30
CA LYS A 40 -71.28 -12.23 -27.45
C LYS A 40 -70.28 -11.09 -27.65
N ARG A 41 -70.69 -9.83 -27.42
CA ARG A 41 -69.78 -8.68 -27.44
C ARG A 41 -68.77 -8.76 -26.30
N GLN A 42 -69.21 -9.03 -25.07
CA GLN A 42 -68.33 -9.19 -23.92
C GLN A 42 -67.30 -10.31 -24.14
N LEU A 43 -67.74 -11.48 -24.62
CA LEU A 43 -66.87 -12.59 -24.96
C LEU A 43 -65.78 -12.19 -25.97
N ASN A 44 -66.16 -11.47 -27.03
CA ASN A 44 -65.21 -11.00 -28.04
C ASN A 44 -64.22 -9.97 -27.47
N THR A 45 -64.69 -9.06 -26.61
CA THR A 45 -63.82 -8.10 -25.91
C THR A 45 -62.80 -8.82 -25.02
N THR A 46 -63.24 -9.81 -24.23
CA THR A 46 -62.35 -10.60 -23.39
C THR A 46 -61.35 -11.40 -24.22
N ARG A 47 -61.78 -11.98 -25.35
CA ARG A 47 -60.86 -12.67 -26.29
C ARG A 47 -59.80 -11.75 -26.86
N LEU A 48 -60.16 -10.53 -27.24
CA LEU A 48 -59.20 -9.51 -27.69
C LEU A 48 -58.21 -9.18 -26.57
N HIS A 49 -58.70 -8.98 -25.34
CA HIS A 49 -57.85 -8.68 -24.20
C HIS A 49 -56.85 -9.81 -23.90
N ILE A 50 -57.31 -11.07 -23.95
CA ILE A 50 -56.44 -12.25 -23.81
C ILE A 50 -55.38 -12.27 -24.91
N CYS A 51 -55.74 -11.98 -26.16
CA CYS A 51 -54.76 -11.92 -27.26
C CYS A 51 -53.71 -10.84 -27.01
N THR A 52 -54.12 -9.64 -26.58
CA THR A 52 -53.19 -8.55 -26.25
C THR A 52 -52.22 -8.96 -25.13
N LEU A 53 -52.74 -9.55 -24.05
CA LEU A 53 -51.90 -10.02 -22.94
C LEU A 53 -50.95 -11.15 -23.35
N SER A 54 -51.38 -12.03 -24.27
CA SER A 54 -50.51 -13.09 -24.80
C SER A 54 -49.33 -12.50 -25.57
N ILE A 55 -49.58 -11.49 -26.42
CA ILE A 55 -48.53 -10.80 -27.17
C ILE A 55 -47.58 -10.07 -26.22
N GLU A 56 -48.11 -9.41 -25.19
CA GLU A 56 -47.31 -8.70 -24.20
C GLU A 56 -46.43 -9.66 -23.38
N ASN A 57 -46.97 -10.81 -22.95
CA ASN A 57 -46.18 -11.85 -22.28
C ASN A 57 -45.05 -12.38 -23.16
N GLU A 58 -45.34 -12.74 -24.42
CA GLU A 58 -44.31 -13.21 -25.36
C GLU A 58 -43.21 -12.16 -25.56
N PHE A 59 -43.58 -10.88 -25.66
CA PHE A 59 -42.62 -9.79 -25.79
C PHE A 59 -41.74 -9.64 -24.53
N LEU A 60 -42.35 -9.70 -23.33
CA LEU A 60 -41.63 -9.59 -22.07
C LEU A 60 -40.69 -10.80 -21.84
N GLU A 61 -41.12 -12.01 -22.20
CA GLU A 61 -40.28 -13.21 -22.15
C GLU A 61 -39.03 -13.06 -23.04
N GLN A 62 -39.20 -12.59 -24.28
CA GLN A 62 -38.08 -12.32 -25.18
C GLN A 62 -37.13 -11.25 -24.61
N GLN A 63 -37.68 -10.21 -23.96
CA GLN A 63 -36.87 -9.16 -23.35
C GLN A 63 -36.05 -9.69 -22.17
N ILE A 64 -36.65 -10.53 -21.32
CA ILE A 64 -35.97 -11.18 -20.19
C ILE A 64 -34.84 -12.08 -20.69
N GLU A 65 -35.09 -12.90 -21.72
CA GLU A 65 -34.08 -13.79 -22.29
C GLU A 65 -32.89 -13.00 -22.88
N LYS A 66 -33.18 -11.93 -23.62
CA LYS A 66 -32.16 -11.02 -24.15
C LYS A 66 -31.31 -10.40 -23.03
N GLN A 67 -31.96 -9.94 -21.96
CA GLN A 67 -31.26 -9.32 -20.84
C GLN A 67 -30.43 -10.35 -20.05
N ALA A 68 -30.91 -11.58 -19.91
CA ALA A 68 -30.16 -12.68 -19.29
C ALA A 68 -28.87 -13.00 -20.08
N LEU A 69 -28.96 -13.07 -21.42
CA LEU A 69 -27.80 -13.27 -22.29
C LEU A 69 -26.79 -12.12 -22.18
N GLU A 70 -27.26 -10.87 -22.16
CA GLU A 70 -26.39 -9.70 -22.01
C GLU A 70 -25.68 -9.68 -20.66
N ASN A 71 -26.40 -10.01 -19.58
CA ASN A 71 -25.82 -10.14 -18.24
C ASN A 71 -24.73 -11.23 -18.21
N GLN A 72 -25.01 -12.41 -18.77
CA GLN A 72 -24.04 -13.51 -18.82
C GLN A 72 -22.78 -13.12 -19.61
N ARG A 73 -22.95 -12.42 -20.74
CA ARG A 73 -21.82 -11.91 -21.54
C ARG A 73 -20.98 -10.91 -20.75
N ASN A 74 -21.64 -9.97 -20.08
CA ASN A 74 -20.98 -8.96 -19.26
C ASN A 74 -20.24 -9.58 -18.06
N GLU A 75 -20.81 -10.59 -17.42
CA GLU A 75 -20.14 -11.35 -16.35
C GLU A 75 -18.90 -12.07 -16.84
N CYS A 76 -18.98 -12.74 -17.99
CA CYS A 76 -17.83 -13.42 -18.60
C CYS A 76 -16.71 -12.42 -18.93
N PHE A 77 -17.07 -11.30 -19.57
CA PHE A 77 -16.12 -10.24 -19.90
C PHE A 77 -15.44 -9.65 -18.66
N ASN A 78 -16.21 -9.32 -17.61
CA ASN A 78 -15.68 -8.80 -16.35
C ASN A 78 -14.76 -9.81 -15.65
N ARG A 79 -15.10 -11.10 -15.69
CA ARG A 79 -14.24 -12.16 -15.14
C ARG A 79 -12.90 -12.22 -15.86
N ASN A 80 -12.91 -12.11 -17.19
CA ASN A 80 -11.69 -12.12 -18.00
C ASN A 80 -10.82 -10.90 -17.71
N ILE A 81 -11.40 -9.69 -17.67
CA ILE A 81 -10.67 -8.47 -17.28
C ILE A 81 -10.01 -8.64 -15.91
N LYS A 82 -10.77 -9.12 -14.93
CA LYS A 82 -10.28 -9.31 -13.57
C LYS A 82 -9.10 -10.29 -13.54
N GLN A 83 -9.20 -11.40 -14.27
CA GLN A 83 -8.13 -12.38 -14.34
C GLN A 83 -6.88 -11.78 -14.98
N GLU A 84 -7.04 -11.06 -16.09
CA GLU A 84 -5.93 -10.44 -16.81
C GLU A 84 -5.22 -9.38 -15.97
N LEU A 85 -5.99 -8.57 -15.24
CA LEU A 85 -5.47 -7.54 -14.35
C LEU A 85 -4.70 -8.16 -13.17
N ILE A 86 -5.19 -9.26 -12.59
CA ILE A 86 -4.49 -9.98 -11.53
C ILE A 86 -3.17 -10.57 -12.05
N ASN A 87 -3.21 -11.21 -13.23
CA ASN A 87 -2.02 -11.80 -13.85
C ASN A 87 -0.96 -10.73 -14.14
N SER A 88 -1.36 -9.63 -14.77
CA SER A 88 -0.48 -8.50 -15.09
C SER A 88 0.05 -7.82 -13.84
N SER A 89 -0.77 -7.69 -12.79
CA SER A 89 -0.32 -7.18 -11.49
C SER A 89 0.73 -8.05 -10.85
N ASN A 90 0.54 -9.36 -10.85
CA ASN A 90 1.54 -10.28 -10.32
C ASN A 90 2.86 -10.20 -11.10
N LEU A 91 2.80 -10.15 -12.44
CA LEU A 91 3.98 -10.00 -13.29
C LEU A 91 4.69 -8.67 -13.02
N ALA A 92 3.94 -7.56 -12.99
CA ALA A 92 4.47 -6.23 -12.76
C ALA A 92 5.15 -6.15 -11.39
N ILE A 93 4.51 -6.64 -10.32
CA ILE A 93 5.07 -6.66 -8.96
C ILE A 93 6.33 -7.53 -8.90
N ASN A 94 6.30 -8.72 -9.50
CA ASN A 94 7.44 -9.64 -9.49
C ASN A 94 8.63 -9.12 -10.31
N ALA A 95 8.39 -8.25 -11.30
CA ALA A 95 9.43 -7.58 -12.07
C ALA A 95 10.10 -6.43 -11.30
N GLN A 96 9.48 -5.93 -10.22
CA GLN A 96 10.06 -4.86 -9.41
C GLN A 96 11.15 -5.40 -8.47
N THR A 97 12.23 -4.64 -8.37
CA THR A 97 13.26 -4.81 -7.34
C THR A 97 13.28 -3.60 -6.42
N ARG A 98 13.90 -3.73 -5.25
CA ARG A 98 14.08 -2.61 -4.30
C ARG A 98 14.69 -1.36 -4.95
N LEU A 99 15.55 -1.57 -5.95
CA LEU A 99 16.26 -0.51 -6.69
C LEU A 99 15.40 0.11 -7.80
N THR A 100 14.57 -0.69 -8.46
CA THR A 100 13.80 -0.27 -9.63
C THR A 100 12.40 0.21 -9.30
N PHE A 101 11.84 -0.16 -8.14
CA PHE A 101 10.50 0.27 -7.75
C PHE A 101 10.35 1.81 -7.66
N PRO A 102 9.25 2.42 -8.12
CA PRO A 102 8.20 1.86 -8.99
C PRO A 102 8.51 2.22 -10.46
N HIS A 103 9.19 1.34 -11.19
CA HIS A 103 9.49 1.60 -12.60
C HIS A 103 8.36 1.06 -13.46
N LYS A 104 7.61 1.97 -14.08
CA LYS A 104 6.53 1.67 -15.04
C LYS A 104 5.52 0.65 -14.49
N LEU A 105 5.18 0.74 -13.21
CA LEU A 105 4.39 -0.27 -12.52
C LEU A 105 2.97 -0.33 -13.09
N LEU A 106 2.28 0.80 -13.16
CA LEU A 106 0.93 0.86 -13.71
C LEU A 106 0.91 0.62 -15.21
N VAL A 107 1.90 1.13 -15.94
CA VAL A 107 2.07 0.84 -17.36
C VAL A 107 2.20 -0.67 -17.62
N GLN A 108 2.88 -1.41 -16.75
CA GLN A 108 2.96 -2.87 -16.83
C GLN A 108 1.66 -3.57 -16.42
N ILE A 109 0.96 -3.08 -15.40
CA ILE A 109 -0.33 -3.63 -14.95
C ILE A 109 -1.40 -3.50 -16.03
N PHE A 110 -1.45 -2.34 -16.68
CA PHE A 110 -2.47 -2.00 -17.68
C PHE A 110 -2.03 -2.23 -19.13
N ALA A 111 -0.85 -2.84 -19.35
CA ALA A 111 -0.37 -3.20 -20.68
C ALA A 111 -1.39 -4.00 -21.54
N PRO A 112 -2.22 -4.92 -20.98
CA PRO A 112 -3.26 -5.59 -21.75
C PRO A 112 -4.34 -4.64 -22.32
N PHE A 113 -4.45 -3.43 -21.79
CA PHE A 113 -5.42 -2.40 -22.19
C PHE A 113 -4.76 -1.25 -22.94
N ALA A 114 -3.57 -1.47 -23.53
CA ALA A 114 -2.79 -0.45 -24.21
C ALA A 114 -3.45 0.16 -25.47
N GLU A 115 -4.58 -0.40 -25.92
CA GLU A 115 -5.41 0.18 -26.98
C GLU A 115 -6.02 1.52 -26.57
N ASP A 116 -6.25 1.74 -25.27
CA ASP A 116 -6.70 3.03 -24.74
C ASP A 116 -5.51 3.94 -24.45
N GLN A 117 -5.21 4.81 -25.42
CA GLN A 117 -4.12 5.78 -25.33
C GLN A 117 -4.27 6.73 -24.12
N SER A 118 -5.51 7.16 -23.80
CA SER A 118 -5.76 8.05 -22.67
C SER A 118 -5.47 7.38 -21.34
N LEU A 119 -5.84 6.09 -21.22
CA LEU A 119 -5.51 5.28 -20.05
C LEU A 119 -4.00 5.14 -19.90
N MET A 120 -3.29 4.83 -20.98
CA MET A 120 -1.84 4.65 -20.93
C MET A 120 -1.10 5.93 -20.55
N GLU A 121 -1.51 7.08 -21.09
CA GLU A 121 -0.95 8.38 -20.70
C GLU A 121 -1.18 8.68 -19.21
N HIS A 122 -2.37 8.36 -18.71
CA HIS A 122 -2.69 8.50 -17.29
C HIS A 122 -1.82 7.58 -16.42
N CYS A 123 -1.61 6.32 -16.83
CA CYS A 123 -0.75 5.38 -16.14
C CYS A 123 0.71 5.85 -16.11
N VAL A 124 1.23 6.36 -17.23
CA VAL A 124 2.59 6.94 -17.30
C VAL A 124 2.73 8.09 -16.33
N HIS A 125 1.77 9.01 -16.31
CA HIS A 125 1.80 10.17 -15.41
C HIS A 125 1.83 9.76 -13.93
N ILE A 126 0.98 8.80 -13.53
CA ILE A 126 0.98 8.31 -12.15
C ILE A 126 2.31 7.59 -11.83
N ASP A 127 2.84 6.77 -12.73
CA ASP A 127 4.13 6.09 -12.52
C ASP A 127 5.26 7.11 -12.29
N GLU A 128 5.27 8.23 -13.03
CA GLU A 128 6.24 9.31 -12.83
C GLU A 128 6.10 9.99 -11.46
N GLU A 129 4.87 10.31 -11.04
CA GLU A 129 4.61 10.91 -9.73
C GLU A 129 4.97 9.95 -8.58
N MET A 130 4.65 8.66 -8.73
CA MET A 130 5.07 7.62 -7.79
C MET A 130 6.60 7.52 -7.70
N ALA A 131 7.31 7.62 -8.83
CA ALA A 131 8.76 7.60 -8.84
C ALA A 131 9.36 8.81 -8.09
N LYS A 132 8.80 10.01 -8.27
CA LYS A 132 9.21 11.23 -7.53
C LYS A 132 8.96 11.11 -6.03
N ALA A 133 7.79 10.61 -5.64
CA ALA A 133 7.44 10.39 -4.24
C ALA A 133 8.38 9.37 -3.58
N MET A 134 8.62 8.23 -4.25
CA MET A 134 9.54 7.20 -3.75
C MET A 134 10.99 7.68 -3.70
N HIS A 135 11.44 8.51 -4.65
CA HIS A 135 12.76 9.13 -4.57
C HIS A 135 12.89 10.03 -3.34
N THR A 136 11.88 10.87 -3.08
CA THR A 136 11.85 11.75 -1.91
C THR A 136 11.94 10.96 -0.61
N LEU A 137 11.15 9.89 -0.48
CA LEU A 137 11.18 9.00 0.69
C LEU A 137 12.54 8.33 0.87
N ARG A 138 13.17 7.87 -0.21
CA ARG A 138 14.52 7.29 -0.17
C ARG A 138 15.55 8.31 0.31
N MET A 139 15.51 9.53 -0.23
CA MET A 139 16.43 10.59 0.16
C MET A 139 16.29 10.98 1.62
N GLN A 140 15.07 11.08 2.13
CA GLN A 140 14.80 11.32 3.55
C GLN A 140 15.36 10.20 4.43
N ALA A 141 15.16 8.94 4.04
CA ALA A 141 15.70 7.80 4.77
C ALA A 141 17.25 7.82 4.78
N TYR A 142 17.89 8.15 3.65
CA TYR A 142 19.34 8.28 3.57
C TYR A 142 19.86 9.41 4.46
N GLN A 143 19.26 10.60 4.42
CA GLN A 143 19.66 11.72 5.27
C GLN A 143 19.54 11.37 6.76
N ALA A 144 18.45 10.72 7.16
CA ALA A 144 18.27 10.27 8.53
C ALA A 144 19.34 9.24 8.96
N GLN A 145 19.77 8.36 8.05
CA GLN A 145 20.82 7.39 8.31
C GLN A 145 22.21 8.04 8.34
N GLU A 146 22.48 9.00 7.46
CA GLU A 146 23.73 9.76 7.40
C GLU A 146 23.99 10.49 8.71
N LEU A 147 22.97 11.17 9.26
CA LEU A 147 23.07 11.83 10.57
C LEU A 147 23.50 10.86 11.68
N LYS A 148 22.88 9.68 11.74
CA LYS A 148 23.24 8.64 12.72
C LYS A 148 24.68 8.15 12.53
N LEU A 149 25.10 7.93 11.29
CA LEU A 149 26.46 7.47 10.99
C LEU A 149 27.50 8.55 11.33
N ARG A 150 27.19 9.82 11.09
CA ARG A 150 28.08 10.95 11.40
C ARG A 150 28.42 11.01 12.89
N ASP A 151 27.44 10.81 13.76
CA ASP A 151 27.65 10.77 15.20
C ASP A 151 28.53 9.58 15.62
N ILE A 152 28.29 8.41 15.02
CA ILE A 152 29.10 7.20 15.28
C ILE A 152 30.54 7.41 14.83
N ILE A 153 30.75 7.99 13.64
CA ILE A 153 32.07 8.29 13.09
C ILE A 153 32.80 9.29 13.99
N SER A 154 32.13 10.37 14.41
CA SER A 154 32.71 11.38 15.30
C SER A 154 33.16 10.77 16.63
N LYS A 155 32.31 9.94 17.26
CA LYS A 155 32.67 9.22 18.50
C LYS A 155 33.87 8.29 18.31
N LYS A 156 33.89 7.49 17.23
CA LYS A 156 35.02 6.61 16.91
C LYS A 156 36.31 7.41 16.65
N GLN A 157 36.22 8.55 15.98
CA GLN A 157 37.37 9.39 15.71
C GLN A 157 37.95 9.97 17.00
N ALA A 158 37.11 10.42 17.94
CA ALA A 158 37.53 10.91 19.24
C ALA A 158 38.22 9.80 20.07
N ASP A 159 37.63 8.60 20.11
CA ASP A 159 38.22 7.44 20.80
C ASP A 159 39.57 7.04 20.21
N LEU A 160 39.68 6.99 18.88
CA LEU A 160 40.95 6.67 18.20
C LEU A 160 42.03 7.74 18.46
N ARG A 161 41.66 9.03 18.48
CA ARG A 161 42.60 10.11 18.83
C ARG A 161 43.11 9.96 20.27
N SER A 162 42.21 9.70 21.22
CA SER A 162 42.58 9.47 22.62
C SER A 162 43.53 8.27 22.77
N LYS A 163 43.21 7.14 22.13
CA LYS A 163 44.08 5.95 22.11
C LYS A 163 45.45 6.22 21.50
N LEU A 164 45.51 7.05 20.46
CA LEU A 164 46.77 7.42 19.82
C LEU A 164 47.64 8.27 20.74
N VAL A 165 47.05 9.27 21.40
CA VAL A 165 47.74 10.11 22.39
C VAL A 165 48.30 9.24 23.52
N ALA A 166 47.45 8.42 24.16
CA ALA A 166 47.88 7.53 25.24
C ALA A 166 49.02 6.58 24.82
N LYS A 167 48.97 6.07 23.58
CA LYS A 167 50.04 5.22 23.03
C LYS A 167 51.37 5.95 22.89
N TYR A 168 51.35 7.23 22.48
CA TYR A 168 52.56 8.03 22.35
C TYR A 168 53.10 8.50 23.71
N GLU A 169 52.23 8.91 24.63
CA GLU A 169 52.63 9.22 26.01
C GLU A 169 53.30 8.02 26.68
N THR A 170 52.68 6.83 26.59
CA THR A 170 53.29 5.59 27.10
C THR A 170 54.65 5.29 26.46
N LYS A 171 54.85 5.62 25.17
CA LYS A 171 56.15 5.45 24.52
C LYS A 171 57.18 6.46 25.02
N LEU A 172 56.79 7.72 25.21
CA LEU A 172 57.65 8.75 25.76
C LEU A 172 58.09 8.38 27.17
N ASP A 173 57.16 7.97 28.04
CA ASP A 173 57.46 7.54 29.41
C ASP A 173 58.47 6.39 29.43
N LYS A 174 58.28 5.38 28.56
CA LYS A 174 59.22 4.26 28.43
C LYS A 174 60.61 4.72 27.96
N CYS A 175 60.67 5.66 27.01
CA CYS A 175 61.93 6.24 26.55
C CYS A 175 62.62 7.03 27.66
N GLU A 176 61.89 7.83 28.44
CA GLU A 176 62.43 8.58 29.56
C GLU A 176 62.94 7.67 30.66
N GLN A 177 62.17 6.64 31.04
CA GLN A 177 62.60 5.63 32.00
C GLN A 177 63.87 4.91 31.52
N SER A 178 63.91 4.50 30.25
CA SER A 178 65.11 3.87 29.67
C SER A 178 66.30 4.82 29.68
N ARG A 179 66.11 6.11 29.38
CA ARG A 179 67.17 7.13 29.42
C ARG A 179 67.68 7.33 30.85
N LYS A 180 66.79 7.47 31.83
CA LYS A 180 67.15 7.59 33.25
C LYS A 180 67.95 6.37 33.72
N TRP A 181 67.48 5.16 33.38
CA TRP A 181 68.18 3.92 33.70
C TRP A 181 69.56 3.84 33.06
N LYS A 182 69.68 4.11 31.74
CA LYS A 182 70.98 4.12 31.04
C LYS A 182 71.94 5.17 31.61
N SER A 183 71.45 6.36 31.91
CA SER A 183 72.26 7.42 32.54
C SER A 183 72.79 6.96 33.91
N SER A 184 71.94 6.33 34.72
CA SER A 184 72.34 5.73 35.99
C SER A 184 73.42 4.65 35.81
N LEU A 185 73.25 3.77 34.83
CA LEU A 185 74.21 2.71 34.53
C LEU A 185 75.57 3.25 34.07
N ILE A 186 75.58 4.26 33.20
CA ILE A 186 76.82 4.92 32.75
C ILE A 186 77.53 5.55 33.93
N ARG A 187 76.79 6.29 34.78
CA ARG A 187 77.30 6.91 35.99
C ARG A 187 77.98 5.89 36.91
N GLN A 188 77.31 4.78 37.18
CA GLN A 188 77.88 3.67 37.97
C GLN A 188 79.13 3.09 37.31
N ARG A 189 79.11 2.83 35.99
CA ARG A 189 80.28 2.29 35.28
C ARG A 189 81.48 3.23 35.28
N CYS A 190 81.26 4.54 35.15
CA CYS A 190 82.32 5.53 35.25
C CYS A 190 82.93 5.53 36.67
N PHE A 191 82.09 5.44 37.70
CA PHE A 191 82.57 5.32 39.08
C PHE A 191 83.37 4.04 39.30
N ASP A 192 82.87 2.88 38.83
CA ASP A 192 83.57 1.61 38.93
C ASP A 192 84.95 1.68 38.24
N LEU A 193 85.03 2.25 37.03
CA LEU A 193 86.30 2.41 36.30
C LEU A 193 87.28 3.33 37.04
N PHE A 194 86.78 4.44 37.61
CA PHE A 194 87.58 5.32 38.44
C PHE A 194 88.09 4.61 39.70
N GLN A 195 87.25 3.81 40.33
CA GLN A 195 87.62 2.99 41.48
C GLN A 195 88.76 2.02 41.14
N HIS A 196 88.64 1.32 40.00
CA HIS A 196 89.69 0.41 39.52
C HIS A 196 91.00 1.18 39.25
N PHE A 197 90.93 2.31 38.55
CA PHE A 197 92.09 3.16 38.29
C PHE A 197 92.80 3.58 39.58
N MET A 198 92.05 4.05 40.58
CA MET A 198 92.62 4.47 41.86
C MET A 198 93.27 3.30 42.61
N HIS A 199 92.66 2.11 42.59
CA HIS A 199 93.25 0.93 43.21
C HIS A 199 94.51 0.44 42.49
N GLU A 200 94.61 0.58 41.17
CA GLU A 200 95.78 0.17 40.38
C GLU A 200 96.96 1.14 40.52
N HIS A 201 96.71 2.45 40.67
CA HIS A 201 97.74 3.48 40.60
C HIS A 201 98.11 4.14 41.93
N CYS A 202 97.35 3.92 43.01
CA CYS A 202 97.67 4.47 44.33
C CYS A 202 98.29 3.42 45.25
N THR A 203 99.42 3.77 45.88
CA THR A 203 100.19 2.89 46.77
C THR A 203 99.64 2.78 48.19
N ASP A 204 98.80 3.74 48.62
CA ASP A 204 98.15 3.74 49.94
C ASP A 204 96.70 3.25 49.83
N HIS A 205 96.53 1.95 49.94
CA HIS A 205 95.24 1.28 49.74
C HIS A 205 94.20 1.59 50.83
N GLU A 206 94.62 1.89 52.07
CA GLU A 206 93.70 2.16 53.18
C GLU A 206 93.07 3.55 53.03
N SER A 207 93.89 4.58 52.79
CA SER A 207 93.41 5.94 52.53
C SER A 207 92.58 6.03 51.25
N THR A 208 92.96 5.28 50.21
CA THR A 208 92.23 5.24 48.93
C THR A 208 90.85 4.59 49.09
N SER A 209 90.74 3.52 49.89
CA SER A 209 89.46 2.86 50.17
C SER A 209 88.49 3.76 50.96
N ALA A 210 88.98 4.46 51.98
CA ALA A 210 88.19 5.41 52.75
C ALA A 210 87.68 6.57 51.88
N TYR A 211 88.54 7.14 51.04
CA TYR A 211 88.18 8.20 50.10
C TYR A 211 87.13 7.76 49.07
N LEU A 212 87.27 6.55 48.50
CA LEU A 212 86.29 6.01 47.55
C LEU A 212 84.92 5.75 48.21
N ALA A 213 84.90 5.34 49.48
CA ALA A 213 83.66 5.14 50.23
C ALA A 213 82.90 6.47 50.46
N GLU A 214 83.62 7.53 50.84
CA GLU A 214 83.04 8.88 50.97
C GLU A 214 82.56 9.43 49.62
N LEU A 215 83.37 9.27 48.56
CA LEU A 215 83.01 9.71 47.22
C LEU A 215 81.77 8.99 46.67
N LYS A 216 81.64 7.69 46.93
CA LYS A 216 80.46 6.90 46.56
C LYS A 216 79.20 7.40 47.26
N ALA A 217 79.28 7.70 48.56
CA ALA A 217 78.15 8.22 49.32
C ALA A 217 77.67 9.58 48.79
N VAL A 218 78.60 10.47 48.41
CA VAL A 218 78.28 11.76 47.76
C VAL A 218 77.64 11.55 46.38
N TYR A 219 78.16 10.59 45.60
CA TYR A 219 77.66 10.27 44.28
C TYR A 219 76.22 9.73 44.32
N GLU A 220 75.93 8.81 45.25
CA GLU A 220 74.61 8.23 45.46
C GLU A 220 73.60 9.28 45.94
N GLN A 221 73.98 10.17 46.88
CA GLN A 221 73.14 11.29 47.31
C GLN A 221 72.79 12.25 46.16
N ALA A 222 73.76 12.61 45.32
CA ALA A 222 73.52 13.47 44.16
C ALA A 222 72.61 12.80 43.11
N THR A 223 72.63 11.47 43.01
CA THR A 223 71.77 10.75 42.06
C THR A 223 70.31 10.62 42.48
N HIS A 224 69.99 10.76 43.77
CA HIS A 224 68.61 10.69 44.29
C HIS A 224 67.83 12.01 44.20
N HIS A 225 68.50 13.15 43.94
CA HIS A 225 67.91 14.48 43.88
C HIS A 225 67.50 14.97 42.47
N PHE A 226 67.56 14.11 41.44
CA PHE A 226 67.23 14.44 40.04
C PHE A 226 66.17 13.50 39.43
#